data_AF-A0A2M6ZT32-F1
#
_entry.id   AF-A0A2M6ZT32-F1
#
_cell.length_a   1.000
_cell.length_b   1.000
_cell.length_c   1.000
_cell.angle_alpha   90.00
_cell.angle_beta   90.00
_cell.angle_gamma   90.00
#
_symmetry.space_group_name_H-M   'P 1'
#
loop_
_entity.id
_entity.type
_entity.pdbx_description
1 polymer ?
#
loop_
_entity_poly.entity_id
_entity_poly.type
_entity_poly.pdbx_seq_one_letter_code
_entity_poly.pdbx_strand_id
1 'polypeptide(L)'
;GIIQLFYSVQWITLAYALIYILAGFITRKRAFLRRLMQVVFFGGIFTLALFAFVGIWALIDFEGLFLTFHLTSFSNDLWMLDPSKDYLIMMFPEGFFFDAALFLVGSTVVEALILGGGTWAYRRWWLRA
;
A
#
# COMPACT_ATOMS: atom_id res chain seq x y z
N GLY A 1 -19.23 -10.14 4.40
CA GLY A 1 -18.17 -10.92 3.74
C GLY A 1 -16.82 -10.24 3.86
N ILE A 2 -15.71 -10.91 3.53
CA ILE A 2 -14.34 -10.37 3.71
C ILE A 2 -14.12 -9.04 2.97
N ILE A 3 -14.73 -8.90 1.79
CA ILE A 3 -14.68 -7.65 1.00
C ILE A 3 -15.33 -6.48 1.76
N GLN A 4 -16.49 -6.68 2.39
CA GLN A 4 -17.14 -5.65 3.20
C GLN A 4 -16.35 -5.30 4.46
N LEU A 5 -15.64 -6.28 5.02
CA LEU A 5 -14.74 -6.04 6.15
C LEU A 5 -13.59 -5.11 5.71
N PHE A 6 -12.93 -5.39 4.59
CA PHE A 6 -11.88 -4.51 4.05
C PHE A 6 -12.39 -3.08 3.82
N TYR A 7 -13.56 -2.92 3.18
CA TYR A 7 -14.15 -1.59 3.00
C TYR A 7 -14.46 -0.90 4.33
N SER A 8 -15.00 -1.62 5.32
CA SER A 8 -15.27 -1.07 6.65
C SER A 8 -13.99 -0.59 7.33
N VAL A 9 -12.93 -1.40 7.30
CA VAL A 9 -11.62 -1.05 7.86
C VAL A 9 -11.04 0.18 7.16
N GLN A 10 -11.14 0.25 5.83
CA GLN A 10 -10.69 1.41 5.06
C GLN A 10 -11.43 2.70 5.46
N TRP A 11 -12.77 2.65 5.57
CA TRP A 11 -13.54 3.82 5.97
C TRP A 11 -13.27 4.26 7.42
N ILE A 12 -13.14 3.31 8.34
CA ILE A 12 -12.83 3.60 9.75
C ILE A 12 -11.42 4.22 9.87
N THR A 13 -10.43 3.66 9.19
CA THR A 13 -9.06 4.18 9.21
C THR A 13 -8.97 5.57 8.58
N LEU A 14 -9.69 5.81 7.47
CA LEU A 14 -9.79 7.13 6.86
C LEU A 14 -10.42 8.15 7.82
N ALA A 15 -11.56 7.81 8.43
CA ALA A 15 -12.24 8.67 9.39
C ALA A 15 -11.34 9.00 10.59
N TYR A 16 -10.66 7.99 11.14
CA TYR A 16 -9.68 8.16 12.21
C TYR A 16 -8.54 9.11 11.81
N ALA A 17 -7.95 8.92 10.63
CA ALA A 17 -6.86 9.76 10.14
C ALA A 17 -7.30 11.23 9.98
N LEU A 18 -8.49 11.46 9.42
CA LEU A 18 -9.05 12.81 9.26
C LEU A 18 -9.30 13.48 10.61
N ILE A 19 -9.90 12.77 11.57
CA ILE A 19 -10.14 13.29 12.93
C ILE A 19 -8.82 13.61 13.62
N TYR A 20 -7.82 12.72 13.52
CA TYR A 20 -6.49 12.94 14.10
C TYR A 20 -5.81 14.18 13.52
N ILE A 21 -5.86 14.34 12.20
CA ILE A 21 -5.30 15.50 11.50
C ILE A 21 -6.01 16.79 11.95
N LEU A 22 -7.34 16.80 11.96
CA LEU A 22 -8.14 17.96 12.36
C LEU A 22 -7.88 18.35 13.82
N ALA A 23 -7.94 17.39 14.74
CA ALA A 23 -7.67 17.62 16.16
C ALA A 23 -6.24 18.13 16.39
N GLY A 24 -5.26 17.58 15.66
CA GLY A 24 -3.87 18.02 15.70
C GLY A 24 -3.69 19.48 15.27
N PHE A 25 -4.34 19.88 14.18
CA PHE A 25 -4.29 21.26 13.70
C PHE A 25 -5.00 22.24 14.64
N ILE A 26 -6.15 21.87 15.21
CA ILE A 26 -6.90 22.71 16.17
C ILE A 26 -6.07 22.94 17.44
N THR A 27 -5.46 21.88 17.99
CA THR A 27 -4.81 21.92 19.31
C THR A 27 -3.36 22.42 19.27
N ARG A 28 -2.58 22.03 18.25
CA ARG A 28 -1.11 22.21 18.24
C ARG A 28 -0.58 22.93 17.00
N LYS A 29 -1.43 23.25 16.02
CA LYS A 29 -1.11 24.09 14.84
C LYS A 29 0.26 23.76 14.21
N ARG A 30 1.24 24.66 14.31
CA ARG A 30 2.59 24.50 13.73
C ARG A 30 3.38 23.33 14.30
N ALA A 31 3.23 23.02 15.59
CA ALA A 31 3.91 21.88 16.21
C ALA A 31 3.35 20.55 15.68
N PHE A 32 2.05 20.49 15.41
CA PHE A 32 1.43 19.33 14.76
C PHE A 32 1.92 19.16 13.33
N LEU A 33 2.02 20.25 12.56
CA LEU A 33 2.52 20.19 11.19
C LEU A 33 3.92 19.55 11.12
N ARG A 34 4.84 19.92 12.02
CA ARG A 34 6.19 19.29 12.10
C ARG A 34 6.11 17.78 12.30
N ARG A 35 5.23 17.32 13.20
CA ARG A 35 5.01 15.89 13.48
C ARG A 35 4.37 15.19 12.28
N LEU A 36 3.35 15.78 11.68
CA LEU A 36 2.66 15.23 10.51
C LEU A 36 3.64 15.02 9.36
N MET A 37 4.51 15.99 9.06
CA MET A 37 5.54 15.85 8.02
C MET A 37 6.53 14.73 8.33
N GLN A 38 6.90 14.51 9.59
CA GLN A 38 7.76 13.38 9.98
C GLN A 38 7.05 12.04 9.78
N VAL A 39 5.80 11.92 10.22
CA VAL A 39 5.01 10.69 10.08
C VAL A 39 4.81 10.34 8.61
N VAL A 40 4.44 11.31 7.77
CA VAL A 40 4.26 11.08 6.33
C VAL A 40 5.59 10.69 5.66
N PHE A 41 6.70 11.34 6.02
CA PHE A 41 8.02 11.00 5.50
C PHE A 41 8.43 9.55 5.82
N PHE A 42 8.36 9.17 7.10
CA PHE A 42 8.71 7.81 7.52
C PHE A 42 7.70 6.77 7.05
N GLY A 43 6.42 7.15 6.94
CA GLY A 43 5.39 6.33 6.32
C GLY A 43 5.72 6.01 4.87
N GLY A 44 6.12 7.00 4.07
CA GLY A 44 6.58 6.80 2.70
C GLY A 44 7.78 5.86 2.61
N ILE A 45 8.79 6.05 3.48
CA ILE A 45 9.95 5.14 3.54
C ILE A 45 9.52 3.70 3.88
N PHE A 46 8.65 3.55 4.87
CA PHE A 46 8.15 2.23 5.27
C PHE A 46 7.38 1.54 4.15
N THR A 47 6.50 2.27 3.44
CA THR A 47 5.79 1.73 2.27
C THR A 47 6.77 1.28 1.19
N LEU A 48 7.75 2.10 0.83
CA LEU A 48 8.76 1.72 -0.17
C LEU A 48 9.56 0.49 0.28
N ALA A 49 9.94 0.41 1.55
CA ALA A 49 10.65 -0.75 2.09
C ALA A 49 9.81 -2.03 2.05
N LEU A 50 8.52 -1.95 2.37
CA LEU A 50 7.60 -3.08 2.30
C LEU A 50 7.43 -3.60 0.87
N PHE A 51 7.21 -2.69 -0.08
CA PHE A 51 7.10 -3.06 -1.50
C PHE A 51 8.41 -3.61 -2.07
N ALA A 52 9.56 -3.05 -1.68
CA ALA A 52 10.85 -3.58 -2.06
C ALA A 52 11.06 -4.99 -1.49
N PHE A 53 10.70 -5.22 -0.22
CA PHE A 53 10.79 -6.54 0.40
C PHE A 53 9.92 -7.58 -0.33
N VAL A 54 8.64 -7.28 -0.55
CA VAL A 54 7.71 -8.18 -1.25
C VAL A 54 8.16 -8.40 -2.70
N GLY A 55 8.62 -7.34 -3.39
CA GLY A 55 9.13 -7.43 -4.75
C GLY A 55 10.39 -8.29 -4.86
N ILE A 56 11.34 -8.15 -3.94
CA ILE A 56 12.54 -8.99 -3.89
C ILE A 56 12.17 -10.45 -3.61
N TRP A 57 11.24 -10.70 -2.68
CA TRP A 57 10.76 -12.06 -2.43
C TRP A 57 10.11 -12.66 -3.69
N ALA A 58 9.24 -11.91 -4.36
CA ALA A 58 8.62 -12.34 -5.61
C ALA A 58 9.65 -12.66 -6.72
N LEU A 59 10.77 -11.92 -6.79
CA LEU A 59 11.83 -12.17 -7.76
C LEU A 59 12.65 -13.43 -7.44
N ILE A 60 12.82 -13.77 -6.16
CA ILE A 60 13.60 -14.93 -5.71
C ILE A 60 12.75 -16.20 -5.75
N ASP A 61 11.50 -16.12 -5.29
CA ASP A 61 10.61 -17.26 -5.09
C ASP A 61 9.14 -16.83 -5.22
N PHE A 62 8.72 -16.59 -6.47
CA PHE A 62 7.34 -16.24 -6.77
C PHE A 62 6.38 -17.36 -6.39
N GLU A 63 6.73 -18.62 -6.65
CA GLU A 63 5.88 -19.78 -6.37
C GLU A 63 5.59 -19.92 -4.87
N GLY A 64 6.63 -19.81 -4.02
CA GLY A 64 6.48 -19.85 -2.57
C GLY A 64 5.72 -18.66 -2.02
N LEU A 65 5.93 -17.44 -2.54
CA LEU A 65 5.16 -16.26 -2.19
C LEU A 65 3.67 -16.44 -2.57
N PHE A 66 3.40 -16.91 -3.78
CA PHE A 66 2.05 -17.16 -4.29
C PHE A 66 1.33 -18.22 -3.45
N LEU A 67 2.00 -19.33 -3.14
CA LEU A 67 1.44 -20.40 -2.31
C LEU A 67 1.16 -19.92 -0.88
N THR A 68 2.11 -19.20 -0.27
CA THR A 68 1.95 -18.68 1.09
C THR A 68 0.77 -17.73 1.18
N PHE A 69 0.61 -16.83 0.19
CA PHE A 69 -0.53 -15.92 0.11
C PHE A 69 -1.85 -16.69 0.05
N HIS A 70 -1.96 -17.69 -0.81
CA HIS A 70 -3.21 -18.44 -1.00
C HIS A 70 -3.58 -19.28 0.22
N LEU A 71 -2.63 -19.99 0.81
CA LEU A 71 -2.86 -20.80 2.01
C LEU A 71 -3.22 -19.95 3.23
N THR A 72 -2.70 -18.72 3.31
CA THR A 72 -3.01 -17.80 4.41
C THR A 72 -4.35 -17.10 4.21
N SER A 73 -4.71 -16.80 2.95
CA SER A 73 -5.91 -16.01 2.62
C SER A 73 -7.15 -16.86 2.42
N PHE A 74 -7.00 -18.13 2.03
CA PHE A 74 -8.09 -19.02 1.65
C PHE A 74 -7.96 -20.38 2.32
N SER A 75 -9.11 -20.94 2.72
CA SER A 75 -9.22 -22.30 3.25
C SER A 75 -9.80 -23.28 2.21
N ASN A 76 -9.56 -23.02 0.92
CA ASN A 76 -10.09 -23.79 -0.21
C ASN A 76 -9.10 -23.76 -1.38
N ASP A 77 -9.34 -24.60 -2.39
CA ASP A 77 -8.47 -24.78 -3.55
C ASP A 77 -8.94 -24.05 -4.82
N LEU A 78 -9.87 -23.09 -4.71
CA LEU A 78 -10.44 -22.36 -5.87
C LEU A 78 -9.41 -21.49 -6.61
N TRP A 79 -8.21 -21.34 -6.07
CA TRP A 79 -7.09 -20.64 -6.70
C TRP A 79 -6.26 -21.53 -7.63
N MET A 80 -6.44 -22.86 -7.58
CA MET A 80 -5.80 -23.82 -8.48
C MET A 80 -6.60 -23.95 -9.77
N LEU A 81 -6.38 -23.02 -10.70
CA LEU A 81 -7.21 -22.86 -11.90
C LEU A 81 -6.70 -23.69 -13.08
N ASP A 82 -7.63 -24.36 -13.79
CA ASP A 82 -7.42 -25.10 -15.02
C ASP A 82 -7.69 -24.20 -16.24
N PRO A 83 -6.69 -23.86 -17.07
CA PRO A 83 -6.86 -22.98 -18.23
C PRO A 83 -7.87 -23.47 -19.26
N SER A 84 -8.25 -24.75 -19.24
CA SER A 84 -9.25 -25.34 -20.14
C SER A 84 -10.69 -25.19 -19.65
N LYS A 85 -10.89 -24.83 -18.38
CA LYS A 85 -12.23 -24.79 -17.74
C LYS A 85 -12.53 -23.46 -17.05
N ASP A 86 -11.50 -22.82 -16.49
CA ASP A 86 -11.68 -21.68 -15.60
C ASP A 86 -11.54 -20.35 -16.32
N TYR A 87 -12.68 -19.67 -16.46
CA TYR A 87 -12.78 -18.41 -17.18
C TYR A 87 -11.90 -17.28 -16.63
N LEU A 88 -11.54 -17.31 -15.34
CA LEU A 88 -10.76 -16.23 -14.73
C LEU A 88 -9.43 -16.04 -15.47
N ILE A 89 -8.69 -17.13 -15.70
CA ILE A 89 -7.38 -17.08 -16.36
C ILE A 89 -7.48 -17.09 -17.89
N MET A 90 -8.65 -17.43 -18.46
CA MET A 90 -8.94 -17.22 -19.88
C MET A 90 -9.15 -15.73 -20.19
N MET A 91 -9.85 -15.01 -19.32
CA MET A 91 -10.15 -13.58 -19.48
C MET A 91 -9.01 -12.68 -18.98
N PHE A 92 -8.34 -13.10 -17.89
CA PHE A 92 -7.23 -12.40 -17.28
C PHE A 92 -6.00 -13.30 -17.28
N PRO A 93 -5.29 -13.41 -18.42
CA PRO A 93 -4.08 -14.21 -18.50
C PRO A 93 -2.99 -13.63 -17.61
N GLU A 94 -1.92 -14.38 -17.39
CA GLU A 94 -0.78 -13.98 -16.54
C GLU A 94 -0.28 -12.55 -16.80
N GLY A 95 -0.15 -12.16 -18.08
CA GLY A 95 0.30 -10.82 -18.47
C GLY A 95 -0.58 -9.69 -17.92
N PHE A 96 -1.91 -9.91 -17.81
CA PHE A 96 -2.80 -8.93 -17.19
C PHE A 96 -2.49 -8.72 -15.70
N PHE A 97 -2.26 -9.81 -14.95
CA PHE A 97 -1.93 -9.71 -13.53
C PHE A 97 -0.56 -9.09 -13.31
N PHE A 98 0.40 -9.39 -14.19
CA PHE A 98 1.72 -8.76 -14.16
C PHE A 98 1.64 -7.26 -14.40
N ASP A 99 0.91 -6.83 -15.43
CA ASP A 99 0.70 -5.40 -15.73
C ASP A 99 -0.04 -4.69 -14.60
N ALA A 100 -1.08 -5.32 -14.04
CA ALA A 100 -1.82 -4.79 -12.89
C ALA A 100 -0.92 -4.65 -11.64
N ALA A 101 -0.05 -5.63 -11.38
CA ALA A 101 0.92 -5.56 -10.29
C ALA A 101 1.92 -4.43 -10.52
N LEU A 102 2.49 -4.30 -11.72
CA LEU A 102 3.40 -3.20 -12.07
C LEU A 102 2.74 -1.83 -11.93
N PHE A 103 1.49 -1.69 -12.36
CA PHE A 103 0.73 -0.45 -12.20
C PHE A 103 0.55 -0.10 -10.72
N LEU A 104 0.11 -1.06 -9.90
CA LEU A 104 -0.08 -0.88 -8.46
C LEU A 104 1.21 -0.48 -7.74
N VAL A 105 2.31 -1.19 -8.02
CA VAL A 105 3.62 -0.89 -7.43
C VAL A 105 4.11 0.48 -7.90
N GLY A 106 4.01 0.75 -9.20
CA GLY A 106 4.45 2.01 -9.81
C GLY A 106 3.71 3.23 -9.25
N SER A 107 2.37 3.18 -9.19
CA SER A 107 1.56 4.26 -8.62
C SER A 107 1.89 4.50 -7.15
N THR A 108 2.01 3.43 -6.36
CA THR A 108 2.34 3.52 -4.93
C THR A 108 3.73 4.13 -4.71
N VAL A 109 4.73 3.75 -5.52
CA VAL A 109 6.08 4.33 -5.45
C VAL A 109 6.03 5.82 -5.78
N VAL A 110 5.32 6.21 -6.84
CA VAL A 110 5.16 7.62 -7.23
C VAL A 110 4.51 8.43 -6.10
N GLU A 111 3.43 7.94 -5.51
CA GLU A 111 2.76 8.60 -4.38
C GLU A 111 3.69 8.75 -3.17
N ALA A 112 4.42 7.69 -2.81
CA ALA A 112 5.37 7.71 -1.70
C ALA A 112 6.51 8.71 -1.93
N LEU A 113 7.02 8.81 -3.17
CA LEU A 113 8.06 9.76 -3.55
C LEU A 113 7.55 11.21 -3.52
N ILE A 114 6.32 11.46 -3.98
CA ILE A 114 5.70 12.79 -3.94
C ILE A 114 5.51 13.24 -2.49
N LEU A 115 4.91 12.39 -1.65
CA LEU A 115 4.64 12.71 -0.25
C LEU A 115 5.92 12.79 0.59
N GLY A 116 6.82 11.82 0.44
CA GLY A 116 8.10 11.78 1.14
C GLY A 116 9.04 12.91 0.69
N GLY A 117 9.19 13.11 -0.62
CA GLY A 117 9.99 14.19 -1.19
C GLY A 117 9.46 15.57 -0.82
N GLY A 118 8.14 15.77 -0.92
CA GLY A 118 7.48 17.02 -0.54
C GLY A 118 7.67 17.36 0.94
N THR A 119 7.46 16.38 1.84
CA THR A 119 7.64 16.57 3.29
C THR A 119 9.11 16.80 3.66
N TRP A 120 10.05 16.11 3.01
CA TRP A 120 11.48 16.33 3.21
C TRP A 120 11.92 17.73 2.77
N ALA A 121 11.52 18.15 1.57
CA ALA A 121 11.80 19.49 1.05
C ALA A 121 11.21 20.54 2.00
N TYR A 122 9.92 20.46 2.32
CA TYR A 122 9.27 21.41 3.20
C TYR A 122 9.97 21.53 4.57
N ARG A 123 10.37 20.41 5.17
CA ARG A 123 11.15 20.42 6.43
C ARG A 123 12.52 21.07 6.29
N ARG A 124 13.20 20.89 5.15
CA ARG A 124 14.53 21.46 4.89
C ARG A 124 14.48 22.98 4.71
N TRP A 125 13.47 23.49 4.00
CA TRP A 125 13.38 24.90 3.61
C TRP A 125 12.62 25.77 4.62
N TRP A 126 11.54 25.27 5.23
CA TRP A 126 10.60 26.11 5.99
C TRP A 126 10.58 25.87 7.51
N LEU A 127 11.11 24.76 8.00
CA LEU A 127 11.11 24.43 9.44
C LEU A 127 12.49 24.56 10.10
N ARG A 128 13.53 24.80 9.30
CA ARG A 128 14.91 25.09 9.75
C ARG A 128 15.25 26.59 9.77
N ALA A 129 14.36 27.43 9.23
CA ALA A 129 14.34 28.89 9.44
C ALA A 129 13.48 29.22 10.67
#